data_AF-A0A7X4CJU3-F1
#
_entry.id   AF-A0A7X4CJU3-F1
#
_cell.length_a   1.000
_cell.length_b   1.000
_cell.length_c   1.000
_cell.angle_alpha   90.00
_cell.angle_beta   90.00
_cell.angle_gamma   90.00
#
_symmetry.space_group_name_H-M   'P 1'
#
loop_
_entity.id
_entity.type
_entity.pdbx_description
1 polymer ?
#
loop_
_entity_poly.entity_id
_entity_poly.type
_entity_poly.pdbx_seq_one_letter_code
_entity_poly.pdbx_strand_id
1 'polypeptide(L)'
;LERRQTGFGDTLAAWGAREGAYLELPFAGPSTERDFVGLIFDVATNPVSHISSDVAVLNTASTIPAALNVRYEFSDTVDSVLRDSADSYAQLRLSYIQNRKFNLNEQNPDGAGHDPFEDLYDEIYEELYDEF
;
A
#
# COMPACT_ATOMS: atom_id res chain seq x y z
N LEU A 1 -23.06 -0.07 4.80
CA LEU A 1 -21.99 -0.43 3.86
C LEU A 1 -20.77 0.38 4.24
N GLU A 2 -19.72 -0.27 4.70
CA GLU A 2 -18.43 0.39 4.95
C GLU A 2 -17.77 0.73 3.61
N ARG A 3 -17.14 1.90 3.54
CA ARG A 3 -16.40 2.34 2.35
C ARG A 3 -15.04 1.67 2.40
N ARG A 4 -14.76 0.78 1.45
CA ARG A 4 -13.43 0.20 1.22
C ARG A 4 -12.81 0.79 -0.03
N GLN A 5 -11.52 1.10 0.05
CA GLN A 5 -10.75 1.55 -1.10
C GLN A 5 -10.22 0.29 -1.82
N THR A 6 -10.44 0.20 -3.12
CA THR A 6 -9.96 -0.92 -3.95
C THR A 6 -9.48 -0.38 -5.30
N GLY A 7 -8.51 -1.06 -5.91
CA GLY A 7 -7.92 -0.68 -7.20
C GLY A 7 -7.46 -1.87 -8.03
N PHE A 8 -6.81 -1.60 -9.16
CA PHE A 8 -6.36 -2.64 -10.08
C PHE A 8 -5.29 -3.55 -9.46
N GLY A 9 -4.50 -3.06 -8.49
CA GLY A 9 -3.54 -3.87 -7.74
C GLY A 9 -4.20 -5.02 -6.95
N ASP A 10 -5.38 -4.78 -6.35
CA ASP A 10 -6.16 -5.82 -5.67
C ASP A 10 -6.73 -6.83 -6.66
N THR A 11 -7.11 -6.36 -7.86
CA THR A 11 -7.56 -7.23 -8.94
C THR A 11 -6.43 -8.18 -9.38
N LEU A 12 -5.22 -7.66 -9.55
CA LEU A 12 -4.04 -8.48 -9.85
C LEU A 12 -3.75 -9.48 -8.74
N ALA A 13 -3.89 -9.08 -7.47
CA ALA A 13 -3.73 -9.98 -6.32
C ALA A 13 -4.75 -11.12 -6.34
N ALA A 14 -6.02 -10.83 -6.62
CA ALA A 14 -7.08 -11.83 -6.76
C ALA A 14 -6.81 -12.81 -7.92
N TRP A 15 -6.02 -12.41 -8.92
CA TRP A 15 -5.60 -13.23 -10.05
C TRP A 15 -4.28 -13.98 -9.79
N GLY A 16 -3.74 -13.90 -8.57
CA GLY A 16 -2.52 -14.60 -8.16
C GLY A 16 -1.23 -13.93 -8.60
N ALA A 17 -1.26 -12.65 -8.99
CA ALA A 17 -0.04 -11.90 -9.25
C ALA A 17 0.75 -11.74 -7.94
N ARG A 18 2.03 -12.12 -7.98
CA ARG A 18 2.98 -11.95 -6.87
C ARG A 18 3.14 -10.47 -6.53
N GLU A 19 3.43 -10.19 -5.27
CA GLU A 19 3.59 -8.82 -4.76
C GLU A 19 4.82 -8.10 -5.35
N GLY A 20 5.94 -8.83 -5.46
CA GLY A 20 7.20 -8.29 -5.96
C GLY A 20 7.94 -7.47 -4.91
N ALA A 21 8.91 -6.66 -5.34
CA ALA A 21 9.71 -5.84 -4.43
C ALA A 21 8.89 -4.70 -3.78
N TYR A 22 9.31 -4.31 -2.58
CA TYR A 22 8.81 -3.11 -1.91
C TYR A 22 9.41 -1.84 -2.53
N LEU A 23 8.57 -0.83 -2.75
CA LEU A 23 8.92 0.43 -3.41
C LEU A 23 8.41 1.62 -2.61
N GLU A 24 9.25 2.65 -2.47
CA GLU A 24 8.85 3.96 -1.91
C GLU A 24 8.58 4.94 -3.05
N LEU A 25 7.30 5.15 -3.37
CA LEU A 25 6.92 6.01 -4.48
C LEU A 25 6.90 7.49 -4.06
N PRO A 26 7.45 8.40 -4.87
CA PRO A 26 7.29 9.83 -4.65
C PRO A 26 5.80 10.19 -4.56
N PHE A 27 5.41 10.89 -3.50
CA PHE A 27 4.04 11.36 -3.21
C PHE A 27 2.99 10.28 -2.89
N ALA A 28 3.09 9.09 -3.48
CA ALA A 28 2.18 7.97 -3.21
C ALA A 28 2.58 7.14 -1.98
N GLY A 29 3.86 7.16 -1.60
CA GLY A 29 4.38 6.47 -0.42
C GLY A 29 4.68 4.98 -0.64
N PRO A 30 4.65 4.18 0.45
CA PRO A 30 4.88 2.73 0.43
C PRO A 30 4.03 1.98 -0.59
N SER A 31 4.67 1.14 -1.41
CA SER A 31 4.03 0.37 -2.47
C SER A 31 4.77 -0.95 -2.75
N THR A 32 4.19 -1.77 -3.63
CA THR A 32 4.79 -3.00 -4.16
C THR A 32 4.87 -2.90 -5.68
N GLU A 33 5.69 -3.71 -6.34
CA GLU A 33 5.73 -3.73 -7.81
C GLU A 33 4.35 -3.98 -8.43
N ARG A 34 3.60 -4.94 -7.88
CA ARG A 34 2.21 -5.23 -8.31
C ARG A 34 1.32 -4.01 -8.14
N ASP A 35 1.38 -3.36 -6.99
CA ASP A 35 0.50 -2.24 -6.67
C ASP A 35 0.89 -0.97 -7.42
N PHE A 36 2.17 -0.79 -7.74
CA PHE A 36 2.64 0.28 -8.62
C PHE A 36 2.11 0.11 -10.04
N VAL A 37 2.14 -1.11 -10.59
CA VAL A 37 1.51 -1.40 -11.89
C VAL A 37 -0.01 -1.16 -11.80
N GLY A 38 -0.63 -1.59 -10.70
CA GLY A 38 -2.04 -1.29 -10.40
C GLY A 38 -2.36 0.20 -10.46
N LEU A 39 -1.56 1.01 -9.77
CA LEU A 39 -1.67 2.45 -9.74
C LEU A 39 -1.57 3.09 -11.13
N ILE A 40 -0.65 2.61 -11.98
CA ILE A 40 -0.54 3.09 -13.37
C ILE A 40 -1.84 2.83 -14.14
N PHE A 41 -2.42 1.63 -14.01
CA PHE A 41 -3.69 1.30 -14.64
C PHE A 41 -4.84 2.13 -14.08
N ASP A 42 -4.91 2.31 -12.77
CA ASP A 42 -5.93 3.12 -12.13
C ASP A 42 -5.85 4.58 -12.63
N VAL A 43 -4.65 5.15 -12.74
CA VAL A 43 -4.43 6.51 -13.28
C VAL A 43 -4.81 6.58 -14.77
N ALA A 44 -4.38 5.61 -15.57
CA ALA A 44 -4.63 5.59 -17.02
C ALA A 44 -6.12 5.40 -17.36
N THR A 45 -6.86 4.66 -16.54
CA THR A 45 -8.28 4.36 -16.74
C THR A 45 -9.22 5.31 -16.00
N ASN A 46 -8.68 6.23 -15.19
CA ASN A 46 -9.50 7.19 -14.44
C ASN A 46 -10.19 8.19 -15.40
N PRO A 47 -11.53 8.15 -15.54
CA PRO A 47 -12.26 9.03 -16.45
C PRO A 47 -12.21 10.50 -16.01
N VAL A 48 -11.92 10.79 -14.74
CA VAL A 48 -11.78 12.16 -14.21
C VAL A 48 -10.60 12.89 -14.87
N SER A 49 -9.55 12.16 -15.28
CA SER A 49 -8.43 12.76 -16.02
C SER A 49 -8.83 13.28 -17.41
N HIS A 50 -9.97 12.83 -17.95
CA HIS A 50 -10.49 13.20 -19.27
C HIS A 50 -11.60 14.27 -19.20
N ILE A 51 -12.14 14.57 -18.01
CA ILE A 51 -13.27 15.50 -17.82
C ILE A 51 -12.74 16.85 -17.32
N SER A 52 -12.41 17.77 -18.25
CA SER A 52 -12.07 19.20 -18.02
C SER A 52 -10.98 19.52 -16.97
N SER A 53 -10.10 20.47 -17.28
CA SER A 53 -9.02 20.90 -16.37
C SER A 53 -9.49 21.27 -14.96
N ASP A 54 -10.70 21.81 -14.83
CA ASP A 54 -11.21 22.35 -13.56
C ASP A 54 -11.57 21.26 -12.53
N VAL A 55 -12.03 20.09 -12.98
CA VAL A 55 -12.37 18.96 -12.09
C VAL A 55 -11.12 18.20 -11.65
N ALA A 56 -10.12 18.09 -12.53
CA ALA A 56 -8.81 17.54 -12.19
C ALA A 56 -8.10 18.38 -11.12
N VAL A 57 -8.11 19.71 -11.27
CA VAL A 57 -7.57 20.65 -10.27
C VAL A 57 -8.29 20.52 -8.93
N LEU A 58 -9.62 20.37 -8.92
CA LEU A 58 -10.39 20.21 -7.69
C LEU A 58 -10.04 18.92 -6.92
N ASN A 59 -9.79 17.81 -7.64
CA ASN A 59 -9.37 16.55 -7.02
C ASN A 59 -7.94 16.60 -6.49
N THR A 60 -7.02 17.23 -7.21
CA THR A 60 -5.66 17.44 -6.69
C THR A 60 -5.67 18.35 -5.46
N ALA A 61 -6.52 19.39 -5.47
CA ALA A 61 -6.68 20.32 -4.35
C ALA A 61 -7.27 19.68 -3.09
N SER A 62 -8.06 18.60 -3.20
CA SER A 62 -8.59 17.86 -2.04
C SER A 62 -7.62 16.79 -1.52
N THR A 63 -6.75 16.25 -2.39
CA THR A 63 -5.81 15.18 -2.02
C THR A 63 -4.66 15.67 -1.15
N ILE A 64 -4.10 16.85 -1.45
CA ILE A 64 -2.96 17.41 -0.69
C ILE A 64 -3.34 17.71 0.78
N PRO A 65 -4.45 18.41 1.08
CA PRO A 65 -4.88 18.65 2.46
C PRO A 65 -5.23 17.36 3.20
N ALA A 66 -5.83 16.37 2.51
CA ALA A 66 -6.13 15.08 3.10
C ALA A 66 -4.86 14.32 3.52
N ALA A 67 -3.84 14.29 2.66
CA ALA A 67 -2.55 13.69 2.97
C ALA A 67 -1.85 14.39 4.15
N LEU A 68 -1.90 15.74 4.18
CA LEU A 68 -1.37 16.52 5.30
C LEU A 68 -2.14 16.27 6.61
N ASN A 69 -3.46 16.14 6.53
CA ASN A 69 -4.31 15.85 7.68
C ASN A 69 -4.00 14.46 8.28
N VAL A 70 -3.88 13.43 7.43
CA VAL A 70 -3.47 12.09 7.87
C VAL A 70 -2.09 12.15 8.53
N ARG A 71 -1.10 12.82 7.92
CA ARG A 71 0.22 12.98 8.53
C ARG A 71 0.18 13.70 9.89
N TYR A 72 -0.68 14.70 10.03
CA TYR A 72 -0.84 15.44 11.27
C TYR A 72 -1.52 14.59 12.35
N GLU A 73 -2.55 13.83 11.99
CA GLU A 73 -3.27 12.94 12.90
C GLU A 73 -2.41 11.79 13.42
N PHE A 74 -1.51 11.26 12.57
CA PHE A 74 -0.60 10.20 12.94
C PHE A 74 0.82 10.70 13.31
N SER A 75 1.00 11.99 13.59
CA SER A 75 2.34 12.57 13.77
C SER A 75 3.14 11.87 14.85
N ASP A 76 2.52 11.54 15.99
CA ASP A 76 3.21 10.97 17.16
C ASP A 76 3.61 9.50 16.94
N THR A 77 2.76 8.74 16.23
CA THR A 77 3.06 7.36 15.83
C THR A 77 4.16 7.33 14.76
N VAL A 78 4.06 8.22 13.78
CA VAL A 78 5.06 8.39 12.74
C VAL A 78 6.40 8.81 13.34
N ASP A 79 6.43 9.72 14.32
CA ASP A 79 7.67 10.20 14.95
C ASP A 79 8.37 9.10 15.77
N SER A 80 7.62 8.32 16.54
CA SER A 80 8.18 7.20 17.32
C SER A 80 8.72 6.06 16.45
N VAL A 81 8.02 5.70 15.36
CA VAL A 81 8.51 4.68 14.41
C VAL A 81 9.70 5.20 13.60
N LEU A 82 9.68 6.49 13.20
CA LEU A 82 10.76 7.05 12.36
C LEU A 82 12.00 7.48 13.15
N ARG A 83 11.87 7.95 14.40
CA ARG A 83 12.97 8.59 15.15
C ARG A 83 13.54 7.74 16.28
N ASP A 84 12.75 6.86 16.90
CA ASP A 84 13.20 6.07 18.06
C ASP A 84 13.63 4.64 17.68
N SER A 85 13.52 4.29 16.40
CA SER A 85 13.84 2.95 15.90
C SER A 85 15.27 2.86 15.35
N ALA A 86 15.91 1.69 15.51
CA ALA A 86 17.24 1.44 14.98
C ALA A 86 17.26 1.26 13.45
N ASP A 87 16.15 0.82 12.86
CA ASP A 87 15.95 0.68 11.41
C ASP A 87 14.51 1.07 11.03
N SER A 88 14.33 2.37 10.80
CA SER A 88 13.01 2.94 10.50
C SER A 88 12.48 2.51 9.14
N TYR A 89 13.36 2.17 8.20
CA TYR A 89 12.95 1.72 6.87
C TYR A 89 12.36 0.30 6.93
N ALA A 90 13.07 -0.62 7.58
CA ALA A 90 12.60 -1.99 7.73
C ALA A 90 11.27 -2.06 8.50
N GLN A 91 11.09 -1.25 9.55
CA GLN A 91 9.84 -1.22 10.31
C GLN A 91 8.65 -0.68 9.52
N LEU A 92 8.87 0.36 8.70
CA LEU A 92 7.83 0.90 7.82
C LEU A 92 7.45 -0.09 6.74
N ARG A 93 8.44 -0.70 6.07
CA ARG A 93 8.21 -1.78 5.09
C ARG A 93 7.38 -2.89 5.72
N LEU A 94 7.82 -3.41 6.87
CA LEU A 94 7.16 -4.52 7.55
C LEU A 94 5.69 -4.19 7.91
N SER A 95 5.47 -3.00 8.49
CA SER A 95 4.12 -2.54 8.85
C SER A 95 3.22 -2.40 7.62
N TYR A 96 3.77 -1.88 6.52
CA TYR A 96 3.05 -1.75 5.26
C TYR A 96 2.64 -3.12 4.69
N ILE A 97 3.59 -4.06 4.58
CA ILE A 97 3.35 -5.40 4.01
C ILE A 97 2.32 -6.18 4.85
N GLN A 98 2.44 -6.14 6.18
CA GLN A 98 1.45 -6.71 7.10
C GLN A 98 0.05 -6.16 6.88
N ASN A 99 -0.08 -4.83 6.86
CA ASN A 99 -1.36 -4.19 6.61
C ASN A 99 -1.90 -4.54 5.22
N ARG A 100 -1.05 -4.62 4.19
CA ARG A 100 -1.51 -4.94 2.83
C ARG A 100 -2.02 -6.37 2.72
N LYS A 101 -1.28 -7.35 3.24
CA LYS A 101 -1.71 -8.76 3.26
C LYS A 101 -3.02 -8.93 4.03
N PHE A 102 -3.19 -8.24 5.17
CA PHE A 102 -4.44 -8.20 5.92
C PHE A 102 -5.62 -7.66 5.08
N ASN A 103 -5.44 -6.49 4.44
CA ASN A 103 -6.50 -5.87 3.62
C ASN A 103 -6.89 -6.73 2.40
N LEU A 104 -5.93 -7.42 1.78
CA LEU A 104 -6.21 -8.31 0.65
C LEU A 104 -6.98 -9.56 1.07
N ASN A 105 -6.64 -10.12 2.24
CA ASN A 105 -7.33 -11.29 2.78
C ASN A 105 -8.79 -10.96 3.16
N GLU A 106 -9.02 -9.81 3.80
CA GLU A 106 -10.38 -9.35 4.13
C GLU A 106 -11.25 -9.17 2.87
N GLN A 107 -10.64 -8.84 1.74
CA GLN A 107 -11.32 -8.68 0.45
C GLN A 107 -11.63 -10.02 -0.24
N ASN A 108 -10.94 -11.10 0.12
CA ASN A 108 -11.09 -12.42 -0.51
C ASN A 108 -11.47 -13.51 0.51
N PRO A 109 -12.70 -13.49 1.05
CA PRO A 109 -13.14 -14.43 2.09
C PRO A 109 -13.21 -15.89 1.62
N ASP A 110 -13.18 -16.16 0.31
CA ASP A 110 -13.13 -17.52 -0.24
C ASP A 110 -11.72 -18.15 -0.11
N GLY A 111 -10.70 -17.35 0.22
CA GLY A 111 -9.32 -17.76 0.51
C GLY A 111 -9.05 -18.15 1.98
N ALA A 112 -10.09 -18.40 2.78
CA ALA A 112 -10.08 -18.60 4.24
C ALA A 112 -9.19 -19.73 4.81
N GLY A 113 -8.28 -20.31 4.02
CA GLY A 113 -7.27 -21.26 4.45
C GLY A 113 -5.82 -20.72 4.43
N HIS A 114 -5.58 -19.53 3.90
CA HIS A 114 -4.22 -18.95 3.85
C HIS A 114 -4.06 -17.95 4.99
N ASP A 115 -3.15 -18.22 5.93
CA ASP A 115 -2.79 -17.25 6.96
C ASP A 115 -1.87 -16.18 6.32
N PRO A 116 -2.30 -14.90 6.25
CA PRO A 116 -1.46 -13.84 5.67
C PRO A 116 -0.17 -13.60 6.47
N PHE A 117 -0.09 -14.07 7.71
CA PHE A 117 1.12 -13.98 8.52
C PHE A 117 2.11 -15.11 8.20
N GLU A 118 1.67 -16.26 7.68
CA GLU A 118 2.55 -17.37 7.28
C GLU A 118 3.50 -16.94 6.15
N ASP A 119 2.94 -16.36 5.08
CA ASP A 119 3.73 -15.80 3.96
C ASP A 119 4.70 -14.70 4.38
N LEU A 120 4.39 -14.02 5.49
CA LEU A 120 5.20 -12.93 6.02
C LEU A 120 6.38 -13.46 6.81
N TYR A 121 6.16 -14.51 7.60
CA TYR A 121 7.23 -15.19 8.30
C TYR A 121 8.19 -15.84 7.30
N ASP A 122 7.67 -16.54 6.29
CA ASP A 122 8.50 -17.18 5.26
C ASP A 122 9.41 -16.17 4.54
N GLU A 123 8.87 -15.01 4.15
CA GLU A 123 9.65 -13.94 3.52
C GLU A 123 10.75 -13.37 4.46
N ILE A 124 10.42 -13.13 5.73
CA ILE A 124 11.39 -12.66 6.74
C ILE A 124 12.48 -13.71 6.98
N TYR A 125 12.11 -15.00 7.00
CA TYR A 125 13.07 -16.08 7.16
C TYR A 125 13.98 -16.19 5.94
N GLU A 126 13.46 -16.17 4.71
CA GLU A 126 14.27 -16.19 3.49
C GLU A 126 15.29 -15.03 3.48
N GLU A 127 14.84 -13.81 3.80
CA GLU A 127 15.71 -12.62 3.83
C GLU A 127 16.85 -12.73 4.86
N LEU A 128 16.58 -13.34 6.03
CA LEU A 128 17.60 -13.57 7.07
C LEU A 128 18.62 -14.66 6.70
N TYR A 129 18.24 -15.64 5.88
CA TYR A 129 19.13 -16.74 5.49
C TYR A 129 19.94 -16.44 4.22
N ASP A 130 19.46 -15.57 3.35
CA ASP A 130 20.21 -15.12 2.17
C ASP A 130 21.38 -14.18 2.53
N GLU A 131 21.42 -13.65 3.76
CA GLU A 131 22.48 -12.75 4.25
C GLU A 131 23.71 -13.48 4.85
N PHE A 132 23.74 -14.83 4.87
CA PHE A 132 24.83 -15.67 5.43
C PHE A 132 25.54 -16.58 4.42
#